data_AF-A0A960ZZ26-F1
#
_entry.id   AF-A0A960ZZ26-F1
#
_cell.length_a   1.000
_cell.length_b   1.000
_cell.length_c   1.000
_cell.angle_alpha   90.00
_cell.angle_beta   90.00
_cell.angle_gamma   90.00
#
_symmetry.space_group_name_H-M   'P 1'
#
loop_
_entity.id
_entity.type
_entity.pdbx_description
1 polymer ?
#
loop_
_entity_poly.entity_id
_entity_poly.type
_entity_poly.pdbx_seq_one_letter_code
_entity_poly.pdbx_strand_id
1 'polypeptide(L)'
;MKKIIKKLIYLLILLSSSPILAESKSVPCPPKLDAYVAGVEVYRHQNYDKQSKQCIPAQSSLISLKEGKLKEAIKIDGFVVGIEKFYNNQLEEVVKVTSKAGGHTTLLKLLKWDSSQTKLLEIPGGTFTSSLGSIALLNPVSDQLEVKVKNQDSVNQCQVLWEESFVLKDKKFETKGKVELEKSCH
;
A
#
# COMPACT_ATOMS: atom_id res chain seq x y z
N MET A 1 12.43 -51.29 41.49
CA MET A 1 12.59 -51.09 40.03
C MET A 1 11.30 -51.08 39.21
N LYS A 2 10.30 -51.95 39.45
CA LYS A 2 9.05 -52.02 38.64
C LYS A 2 8.16 -50.75 38.63
N LYS A 3 8.22 -49.89 39.65
CA LYS A 3 7.40 -48.65 39.75
C LYS A 3 7.89 -47.50 38.86
N ILE A 4 9.18 -47.45 38.54
CA ILE A 4 9.78 -46.37 37.72
C ILE A 4 9.43 -46.58 36.24
N ILE A 5 9.46 -47.84 35.78
CA ILE A 5 9.10 -48.21 34.40
C ILE A 5 7.63 -47.88 34.10
N LYS A 6 6.71 -48.12 35.05
CA LYS A 6 5.30 -47.75 34.87
C LYS A 6 5.11 -46.23 34.72
N LYS A 7 5.83 -45.41 35.49
CA LYS A 7 5.76 -43.94 35.37
C LYS A 7 6.28 -43.43 34.02
N LEU A 8 7.32 -44.05 33.48
CA LEU A 8 7.86 -43.73 32.15
C LEU A 8 6.89 -44.06 31.01
N ILE A 9 6.18 -45.20 31.09
CA ILE A 9 5.19 -45.59 30.07
C ILE A 9 4.00 -44.60 30.05
N TYR A 10 3.50 -44.19 31.21
CA TYR A 10 2.41 -43.20 31.28
C TYR A 10 2.85 -41.82 30.74
N LEU A 11 4.11 -41.42 30.96
CA LEU A 11 4.65 -40.16 30.43
C LEU A 11 4.74 -40.17 28.90
N LEU A 12 5.14 -41.31 28.31
CA LEU A 12 5.20 -41.51 26.85
C LEU A 12 3.81 -41.49 26.18
N ILE A 13 2.77 -41.97 26.89
CA ILE A 13 1.38 -41.92 26.40
C ILE A 13 0.78 -40.51 26.51
N LEU A 14 1.20 -39.74 27.53
CA LEU A 14 0.82 -38.32 27.67
C LEU A 14 1.50 -37.41 26.63
N LEU A 15 2.73 -37.74 26.21
CA LEU A 15 3.45 -36.99 25.16
C LEU A 15 2.93 -37.28 23.74
N SER A 16 2.26 -38.41 23.51
CA SER A 16 1.67 -38.78 22.21
C SER A 16 0.22 -38.34 22.01
N SER A 17 -0.44 -37.84 23.07
CA SER A 17 -1.81 -37.32 23.04
C SER A 17 -1.90 -35.79 22.97
N SER A 18 -0.76 -35.10 22.82
CA SER A 18 -0.77 -33.70 22.44
C SER A 18 -1.28 -33.62 21.00
N PRO A 19 -2.42 -32.95 20.71
CA PRO A 19 -2.76 -32.65 19.34
C PRO A 19 -1.59 -31.83 18.79
N ILE A 20 -0.82 -32.45 17.90
CA ILE A 20 0.05 -31.73 17.00
C ILE A 20 -0.92 -30.81 16.28
N LEU A 21 -0.91 -29.51 16.63
CA LEU A 21 -1.48 -28.46 15.81
C LEU A 21 -0.73 -28.58 14.50
N ALA A 22 -1.27 -29.40 13.60
CA ALA A 22 -0.82 -29.51 12.24
C ALA A 22 -0.95 -28.10 11.69
N GLU A 23 0.19 -27.43 11.58
CA GLU A 23 0.29 -26.09 11.06
C GLU A 23 -0.22 -26.19 9.62
N SER A 24 -1.48 -25.80 9.45
CA SER A 24 -2.23 -25.89 8.20
C SER A 24 -1.40 -25.15 7.16
N LYS A 25 -0.71 -25.89 6.28
CA LYS A 25 0.01 -25.32 5.14
C LYS A 25 -0.91 -24.29 4.48
N SER A 26 -0.51 -23.01 4.54
CA SER A 26 -1.29 -21.94 3.96
C SER A 26 -1.41 -22.19 2.46
N VAL A 27 -2.64 -22.34 1.96
CA VAL A 27 -2.88 -22.47 0.52
C VAL A 27 -2.43 -21.16 -0.13
N PRO A 28 -1.47 -21.19 -1.09
CA PRO A 28 -0.98 -19.97 -1.71
C PRO A 28 -2.03 -19.39 -2.65
N CYS A 29 -2.32 -18.10 -2.51
CA CYS A 29 -3.18 -17.35 -3.42
C CYS A 29 -2.32 -16.40 -4.27
N PRO A 30 -2.09 -16.71 -5.56
CA PRO A 30 -1.30 -15.84 -6.42
C PRO A 30 -2.03 -14.51 -6.64
N PRO A 31 -1.32 -13.38 -6.83
CA PRO A 31 -1.95 -12.13 -7.22
C PRO A 31 -2.73 -12.30 -8.54
N LYS A 32 -3.90 -11.66 -8.64
CA LYS A 32 -4.75 -11.68 -9.84
C LYS A 32 -4.62 -10.35 -10.57
N LEU A 33 -4.45 -10.37 -11.90
CA LEU A 33 -4.54 -9.17 -12.72
C LEU A 33 -5.97 -8.62 -12.60
N ASP A 34 -6.07 -7.39 -12.11
CA ASP A 34 -7.32 -6.71 -11.85
C ASP A 34 -7.65 -5.66 -12.91
N ALA A 35 -6.63 -4.93 -13.37
CA ALA A 35 -6.78 -3.91 -14.40
C ALA A 35 -5.49 -3.70 -15.21
N TYR A 36 -5.63 -3.17 -16.41
CA TYR A 36 -4.55 -2.61 -17.21
C TYR A 36 -4.93 -1.19 -17.62
N VAL A 37 -4.21 -0.19 -17.13
CA VAL A 37 -4.56 1.23 -17.33
C VAL A 37 -3.30 2.02 -17.66
N ALA A 38 -3.34 2.79 -18.74
CA ALA A 38 -2.27 3.69 -19.17
C ALA A 38 -0.89 3.01 -19.33
N GLY A 39 -0.84 1.70 -19.65
CA GLY A 39 0.41 0.94 -19.77
C GLY A 39 0.89 0.32 -18.45
N VAL A 40 0.10 0.41 -17.38
CA VAL A 40 0.38 -0.17 -16.07
C VAL A 40 -0.57 -1.32 -15.81
N GLU A 41 -0.01 -2.48 -15.47
CA GLU A 41 -0.74 -3.63 -14.96
C GLU A 41 -0.95 -3.50 -13.45
N VAL A 42 -2.18 -3.71 -13.00
CA VAL A 42 -2.58 -3.69 -11.60
C VAL A 42 -2.97 -5.10 -11.19
N TYR A 43 -2.23 -5.66 -10.25
CA TYR A 43 -2.50 -6.94 -9.65
C TYR A 43 -3.08 -6.74 -8.24
N ARG A 44 -4.11 -7.49 -7.89
CA ARG A 44 -4.63 -7.54 -6.53
C ARG A 44 -4.06 -8.74 -5.78
N HIS A 45 -3.53 -8.50 -4.58
CA HIS A 45 -3.22 -9.59 -3.67
C HIS A 45 -4.49 -10.35 -3.31
N GLN A 46 -4.34 -11.62 -2.98
CA GLN A 46 -5.46 -12.47 -2.60
C GLN A 46 -5.11 -13.23 -1.33
N ASN A 47 -6.09 -13.43 -0.46
CA ASN A 47 -5.99 -14.23 0.76
C ASN A 47 -6.85 -15.49 0.58
N TYR A 48 -6.36 -16.64 1.08
CA TYR A 48 -7.16 -17.85 1.07
C TYR A 48 -8.20 -17.79 2.18
N ASP A 49 -9.47 -17.81 1.82
CA ASP A 49 -10.56 -17.92 2.78
C ASP A 49 -10.87 -19.39 3.06
N LYS A 50 -10.68 -19.82 4.31
CA LYS A 50 -10.87 -21.21 4.72
C LYS A 50 -12.33 -21.66 4.65
N GLN A 51 -13.29 -20.74 4.85
CA GLN A 51 -14.71 -21.06 4.89
C GLN A 51 -15.24 -21.35 3.49
N SER A 52 -15.00 -20.44 2.55
CA SER A 52 -15.41 -20.57 1.15
C SER A 52 -14.43 -21.37 0.29
N LYS A 53 -13.29 -21.78 0.84
CA LYS A 53 -12.24 -22.59 0.19
C LYS A 53 -11.71 -21.98 -1.10
N GLN A 54 -11.72 -20.65 -1.22
CA GLN A 54 -11.29 -19.92 -2.41
C GLN A 54 -10.38 -18.75 -2.05
N CYS A 55 -9.66 -18.25 -3.04
CA CYS A 55 -8.88 -17.02 -2.91
C CYS A 55 -9.80 -15.81 -3.05
N ILE A 56 -9.80 -14.93 -2.04
CA ILE A 56 -10.56 -13.68 -2.05
C ILE A 56 -9.63 -12.48 -2.19
N PRO A 57 -10.04 -11.41 -2.90
CA PRO A 57 -9.24 -10.20 -3.02
C PRO A 57 -8.89 -9.54 -1.68
N ALA A 58 -7.64 -9.14 -1.51
CA ALA A 58 -7.14 -8.39 -0.36
C ALA A 58 -7.11 -6.87 -0.61
N GLN A 59 -6.91 -6.07 0.44
CA GLN A 59 -6.82 -4.60 0.36
C GLN A 59 -5.41 -4.08 0.05
N SER A 60 -4.67 -4.78 -0.81
CA SER A 60 -3.35 -4.34 -1.26
C SER A 60 -3.13 -4.75 -2.71
N SER A 61 -2.43 -3.90 -3.44
CA SER A 61 -2.17 -4.09 -4.87
C SER A 61 -0.67 -4.10 -5.16
N LEU A 62 -0.32 -4.70 -6.30
CA LEU A 62 1.00 -4.61 -6.92
C LEU A 62 0.82 -3.98 -8.29
N ILE A 63 1.78 -3.19 -8.75
CA ILE A 63 1.74 -2.61 -10.09
C ILE A 63 3.05 -2.81 -10.86
N SER A 64 2.95 -2.98 -12.17
CA SER A 64 4.08 -3.25 -13.09
C SER A 64 3.83 -2.62 -14.47
N LEU A 65 4.88 -2.38 -15.26
CA LEU A 65 4.76 -1.97 -16.68
C LEU A 65 4.81 -3.16 -17.66
N LYS A 66 5.19 -4.35 -17.19
CA LYS A 66 5.45 -5.51 -18.05
C LYS A 66 4.56 -6.69 -17.69
N GLU A 67 3.98 -7.28 -18.75
CA GLU A 67 3.22 -8.54 -18.81
C GLU A 67 3.83 -9.64 -17.94
N GLY A 68 3.44 -9.68 -16.66
CA GLY A 68 3.62 -10.85 -15.80
C GLY A 68 4.90 -10.94 -14.97
N LYS A 69 5.75 -9.91 -14.90
CA LYS A 69 6.92 -9.93 -13.98
C LYS A 69 6.58 -9.37 -12.59
N LEU A 70 5.82 -10.13 -11.80
CA LEU A 70 5.49 -9.76 -10.41
C LEU A 70 6.72 -9.50 -9.51
N LYS A 71 7.90 -10.03 -9.85
CA LYS A 71 9.16 -9.78 -9.10
C LYS A 71 9.62 -8.33 -9.13
N GLU A 72 9.26 -7.59 -10.19
CA GLU A 72 9.65 -6.19 -10.41
C GLU A 72 8.48 -5.24 -10.07
N ALA A 73 7.38 -5.77 -9.53
CA ALA A 73 6.20 -4.98 -9.23
C ALA A 73 6.36 -4.15 -7.95
N ILE A 74 5.81 -2.94 -7.96
CA ILE A 74 5.80 -2.04 -6.80
C ILE A 74 4.56 -2.31 -5.97
N LYS A 75 4.75 -2.43 -4.66
CA LYS A 75 3.64 -2.55 -3.71
C LYS A 75 2.91 -1.22 -3.55
N ILE A 76 1.58 -1.30 -3.61
CA ILE A 76 0.65 -0.21 -3.38
C ILE A 76 -0.23 -0.58 -2.19
N ASP A 77 -0.21 0.28 -1.18
CA ASP A 77 -1.09 0.15 -0.04
C ASP A 77 -2.52 0.52 -0.46
N GLY A 78 -3.50 -0.27 -0.02
CA GLY A 78 -4.89 -0.12 -0.43
C GLY A 78 -5.22 -0.69 -1.80
N PHE A 79 -6.48 -0.52 -2.18
CA PHE A 79 -7.03 -0.87 -3.49
C PHE A 79 -6.80 0.29 -4.46
N VAL A 80 -6.19 0.04 -5.63
CA VAL A 80 -6.01 1.06 -6.68
C VAL A 80 -7.35 1.46 -7.29
N VAL A 81 -7.69 2.76 -7.21
CA VAL A 81 -8.94 3.33 -7.77
C VAL A 81 -8.69 4.24 -8.98
N GLY A 82 -7.45 4.63 -9.25
CA GLY A 82 -7.13 5.48 -10.40
C GLY A 82 -5.65 5.43 -10.76
N ILE A 83 -5.36 5.46 -12.06
CA ILE A 83 -4.01 5.57 -12.61
C ILE A 83 -4.03 6.62 -13.71
N GLU A 84 -3.11 7.57 -13.64
CA GLU A 84 -2.92 8.60 -14.65
C GLU A 84 -1.44 8.75 -14.98
N LYS A 85 -1.14 9.29 -16.16
CA LYS A 85 0.22 9.62 -16.58
C LYS A 85 0.32 11.09 -16.93
N PHE A 86 1.45 11.70 -16.58
CA PHE A 86 1.77 13.07 -16.98
C PHE A 86 3.28 13.23 -17.13
N TYR A 87 3.68 14.32 -17.78
CA TYR A 87 5.09 14.68 -17.95
C TYR A 87 5.48 15.77 -16.94
N ASN A 88 6.66 15.64 -16.34
CA ASN A 88 7.30 16.62 -15.46
C ASN A 88 8.74 16.88 -15.92
N ASN A 89 9.20 18.13 -15.90
CA ASN A 89 10.53 18.49 -16.38
C ASN A 89 11.71 17.82 -15.64
N GLN A 90 11.59 17.52 -14.35
CA GLN A 90 12.67 16.84 -13.59
C GLN A 90 12.60 15.31 -13.64
N LEU A 91 11.38 14.77 -13.72
CA LEU A 91 11.12 13.33 -13.59
C LEU A 91 10.83 12.64 -14.92
N GLU A 92 10.55 13.42 -15.98
CA GLU A 92 10.04 12.99 -17.29
C GLU A 92 8.63 12.38 -17.16
N GLU A 93 8.44 11.13 -17.57
CA GLU A 93 7.15 10.46 -17.45
C GLU A 93 6.87 10.02 -16.00
N VAL A 94 5.78 10.51 -15.43
CA VAL A 94 5.32 10.20 -14.07
C VAL A 94 3.98 9.46 -14.15
N VAL A 95 3.89 8.36 -13.41
CA VAL A 95 2.67 7.61 -13.15
C VAL A 95 2.11 8.03 -11.80
N LYS A 96 0.90 8.54 -11.80
CA LYS A 96 0.11 8.89 -10.61
C LYS A 96 -0.82 7.73 -10.28
N VAL A 97 -0.62 7.11 -9.12
CA VAL A 97 -1.43 5.98 -8.66
C VAL A 97 -2.23 6.41 -7.45
N THR A 98 -3.55 6.36 -7.55
CA THR A 98 -4.47 6.68 -6.45
C THR A 98 -5.06 5.38 -5.91
N SER A 99 -4.99 5.18 -4.59
CA SER A 99 -5.57 4.02 -3.91
C SER A 99 -6.39 4.41 -2.69
N LYS A 100 -7.23 3.48 -2.22
CA LYS A 100 -8.05 3.62 -1.02
C LYS A 100 -7.69 2.55 0.00
N ALA A 101 -7.46 2.94 1.24
CA ALA A 101 -7.19 2.05 2.37
C ALA A 101 -8.15 2.36 3.53
N GLY A 102 -8.68 1.33 4.20
CA GLY A 102 -9.51 1.52 5.40
C GLY A 102 -10.81 2.32 5.19
N GLY A 103 -11.36 2.32 3.97
CA GLY A 103 -12.64 2.96 3.63
C GLY A 103 -12.58 4.47 3.38
N HIS A 104 -11.79 5.21 4.17
CA HIS A 104 -11.81 6.68 4.15
C HIS A 104 -10.49 7.31 3.69
N THR A 105 -9.38 6.58 3.79
CA THR A 105 -8.06 7.12 3.46
C THR A 105 -7.78 7.00 1.96
N THR A 106 -7.52 8.14 1.31
CA THR A 106 -6.93 8.15 -0.04
C THR A 106 -5.42 8.20 0.08
N LEU A 107 -4.76 7.39 -0.72
CA LEU A 107 -3.32 7.36 -0.89
C LEU A 107 -3.00 7.77 -2.33
N LEU A 108 -1.93 8.54 -2.49
CA LEU A 108 -1.36 8.90 -3.78
C LEU A 108 0.10 8.45 -3.80
N LYS A 109 0.49 7.65 -4.78
CA LYS A 109 1.89 7.32 -5.06
C LYS A 109 2.29 7.83 -6.42
N LEU A 110 3.36 8.61 -6.48
CA LEU A 110 4.00 9.06 -7.71
C LEU A 110 5.20 8.16 -8.00
N LEU A 111 5.24 7.66 -9.23
CA LEU A 111 6.30 6.77 -9.70
C LEU A 111 6.87 7.33 -10.99
N LYS A 112 8.19 7.25 -11.15
CA LYS A 112 8.82 7.56 -12.43
C LYS A 112 8.67 6.34 -13.36
N TRP A 113 8.22 6.56 -14.58
CA TRP A 113 8.33 5.59 -15.66
C TRP A 113 9.75 5.68 -16.22
N ASP A 114 10.53 4.61 -16.08
CA ASP A 114 11.84 4.50 -16.73
C ASP A 114 11.67 3.76 -18.06
N SER A 115 11.59 4.52 -19.15
CA SER A 115 11.36 3.98 -20.50
C SER A 115 12.52 3.09 -20.96
N SER A 116 13.75 3.41 -20.54
CA SER A 116 14.95 2.65 -20.90
C SER A 116 14.99 1.26 -20.29
N GLN A 117 14.40 1.09 -19.10
CA GLN A 117 14.40 -0.17 -18.36
C GLN A 117 13.00 -0.81 -18.29
N THR A 118 11.99 -0.17 -18.89
CA THR A 118 10.59 -0.62 -18.90
C THR A 118 10.08 -0.98 -17.51
N LYS A 119 10.42 -0.15 -16.51
CA LYS A 119 10.07 -0.37 -15.11
C LYS A 119 9.57 0.90 -14.43
N LEU A 120 8.82 0.72 -13.35
CA LEU A 120 8.48 1.82 -12.45
C LEU A 120 9.60 2.00 -11.43
N LEU A 121 9.89 3.25 -11.11
CA LEU A 121 10.83 3.64 -10.08
C LEU A 121 10.09 4.43 -9.01
N GLU A 122 10.35 4.07 -7.75
CA GLU A 122 9.85 4.85 -6.62
C GLU A 122 10.55 6.21 -6.57
N ILE A 123 9.75 7.26 -6.37
CA ILE A 123 10.27 8.61 -6.13
C ILE A 123 10.36 8.77 -4.61
N PRO A 124 11.53 9.11 -4.03
CA PRO A 124 11.67 9.33 -2.60
C PRO A 124 10.69 10.40 -2.09
N GLY A 125 9.93 10.06 -1.05
CA GLY A 125 8.87 10.94 -0.51
C GLY A 125 7.63 11.07 -1.40
N GLY A 126 7.55 10.36 -2.53
CA GLY A 126 6.44 10.45 -3.49
C GLY A 126 5.18 9.69 -3.08
N THR A 127 4.95 9.46 -1.79
CA THR A 127 3.73 8.82 -1.27
C THR A 127 3.03 9.77 -0.31
N PHE A 128 1.74 10.00 -0.53
CA PHE A 128 0.95 10.99 0.18
C PHE A 128 -0.37 10.38 0.65
N THR A 129 -0.84 10.82 1.82
CA THR A 129 -2.00 10.22 2.49
C THR A 129 -2.98 11.31 2.94
N SER A 130 -4.24 11.20 2.54
CA SER A 130 -5.31 12.10 2.94
C SER A 130 -6.48 11.35 3.60
N SER A 131 -6.85 11.74 4.82
CA SER A 131 -8.05 11.25 5.53
C SER A 131 -9.36 11.82 4.96
N LEU A 132 -9.28 12.90 4.19
CA LEU A 132 -10.42 13.56 3.52
C LEU A 132 -10.51 13.23 2.03
N GLY A 133 -9.57 12.44 1.52
CA GLY A 133 -9.43 12.14 0.11
C GLY A 133 -9.02 13.30 -0.78
N SER A 134 -8.55 14.41 -0.21
CA SER A 134 -8.13 15.60 -0.93
C SER A 134 -6.60 15.62 -1.04
N ILE A 135 -6.11 15.21 -2.21
CA ILE A 135 -4.71 15.32 -2.62
C ILE A 135 -4.67 16.03 -3.97
N ALA A 136 -4.03 17.20 -4.03
CA ALA A 136 -3.92 18.00 -5.24
C ALA A 136 -2.46 18.02 -5.73
N LEU A 137 -2.27 17.83 -7.03
CA LEU A 137 -1.00 18.11 -7.71
C LEU A 137 -1.09 19.49 -8.33
N LEU A 138 -0.12 20.35 -8.01
CA LEU A 138 0.03 21.68 -8.56
C LEU A 138 1.30 21.73 -9.40
N ASN A 139 1.25 22.49 -10.50
CA ASN A 139 2.36 22.65 -11.42
C ASN A 139 2.96 21.32 -11.94
N PRO A 140 2.15 20.34 -12.41
CA PRO A 140 2.61 18.99 -12.77
C PRO A 140 3.75 18.97 -13.79
N VAL A 141 3.79 19.94 -14.69
CA VAL A 141 4.81 20.04 -15.75
C VAL A 141 6.09 20.73 -15.26
N SER A 142 6.01 21.63 -14.28
CA SER A 142 7.13 22.49 -13.91
C SER A 142 8.15 21.78 -13.00
N ASP A 143 9.35 22.37 -12.90
CA ASP A 143 10.37 21.93 -11.95
C ASP A 143 9.96 22.12 -10.48
N GLN A 144 8.85 22.79 -10.21
CA GLN A 144 8.32 23.04 -8.87
C GLN A 144 6.99 22.30 -8.67
N LEU A 145 6.93 21.02 -9.07
CA LEU A 145 5.79 20.16 -8.79
C LEU A 145 5.51 20.17 -7.28
N GLU A 146 4.32 20.63 -6.91
CA GLU A 146 3.87 20.71 -5.53
C GLU A 146 2.69 19.75 -5.32
N VAL A 147 2.70 19.03 -4.20
CA VAL A 147 1.57 18.20 -3.76
C VAL A 147 1.01 18.81 -2.49
N LYS A 148 -0.30 19.04 -2.47
CA LYS A 148 -1.03 19.50 -1.31
C LYS A 148 -1.96 18.41 -0.81
N VAL A 149 -1.92 18.17 0.50
CA VAL A 149 -2.67 17.10 1.16
C VAL A 149 -3.48 17.73 2.27
N LYS A 150 -4.81 17.51 2.27
CA LYS A 150 -5.66 17.93 3.38
C LYS A 150 -5.99 16.74 4.27
N ASN A 151 -5.88 16.94 5.57
CA ASN A 151 -6.20 15.94 6.60
C ASN A 151 -7.06 16.56 7.69
N GLN A 152 -7.95 15.75 8.24
CA GLN A 152 -8.73 16.09 9.43
C GLN A 152 -8.27 15.23 10.60
N ASP A 153 -7.86 15.89 11.68
CA ASP A 153 -7.44 15.29 12.94
C ASP A 153 -8.40 15.67 14.07
N SER A 154 -8.51 14.82 15.09
CA SER A 154 -9.23 15.13 16.33
C SER A 154 -8.23 15.41 17.45
N VAL A 155 -8.21 16.65 17.96
CA VAL A 155 -7.28 17.10 19.01
C VAL A 155 -8.07 17.84 20.08
N ASN A 156 -8.01 17.37 21.32
CA ASN A 156 -8.64 18.02 22.48
C ASN A 156 -10.13 18.40 22.24
N GLN A 157 -10.94 17.45 21.78
CA GLN A 157 -12.37 17.64 21.44
C GLN A 157 -12.63 18.58 20.25
N CYS A 158 -11.59 19.11 19.62
CA CYS A 158 -11.70 19.87 18.38
C CYS A 158 -11.41 18.97 17.18
N GLN A 159 -12.12 19.23 16.08
CA GLN A 159 -11.73 18.78 14.75
C GLN A 159 -10.86 19.87 14.13
N VAL A 160 -9.69 19.49 13.64
CA VAL A 160 -8.72 20.41 13.02
C VAL A 160 -8.44 19.96 11.59
N LEU A 161 -8.65 20.88 10.66
CA LEU A 161 -8.32 20.69 9.25
C LEU A 161 -6.92 21.26 8.98
N TRP A 162 -6.00 20.39 8.56
CA TRP A 162 -4.65 20.76 8.18
C TRP A 162 -4.45 20.62 6.68
N GLU A 163 -3.62 21.50 6.11
CA GLU A 163 -3.04 21.33 4.78
C GLU A 163 -1.53 21.20 4.88
N GLU A 164 -0.99 20.11 4.35
CA GLU A 164 0.44 19.86 4.22
C GLU A 164 0.87 20.04 2.77
N SER A 165 1.93 20.81 2.55
CA SER A 165 2.52 21.05 1.23
C SER A 165 3.85 20.32 1.10
N PHE A 166 4.05 19.67 -0.03
CA PHE A 166 5.29 18.97 -0.41
C PHE A 166 5.75 19.48 -1.76
N VAL A 167 7.05 19.72 -1.94
CA VAL A 167 7.60 20.20 -3.22
C VAL A 167 8.66 19.24 -3.72
N LEU A 168 8.68 19.01 -5.03
CA LEU A 168 9.73 18.27 -5.69
C LEU A 168 11.00 19.14 -5.76
N LYS A 169 12.08 18.64 -5.17
CA LYS A 169 13.40 19.26 -5.23
C LYS A 169 14.44 18.17 -5.39
N ASP A 170 15.33 18.31 -6.37
CA ASP A 170 16.39 17.31 -6.65
C ASP A 170 15.83 15.88 -6.77
N LYS A 171 14.71 15.71 -7.50
CA LYS A 171 14.01 14.44 -7.72
C LYS A 171 13.46 13.74 -6.46
N LYS A 172 13.36 14.44 -5.33
CA LYS A 172 12.71 13.96 -4.10
C LYS A 172 11.64 14.95 -3.64
N PHE A 173 10.61 14.46 -2.97
CA PHE A 173 9.63 15.33 -2.34
C PHE A 173 10.09 15.72 -0.93
N GLU A 174 10.12 17.02 -0.67
CA GLU A 174 10.43 17.61 0.63
C GLU A 174 9.18 18.31 1.20
N THR A 175 8.97 18.20 2.51
CA THR A 175 7.89 18.93 3.18
C THR A 175 8.21 20.42 3.20
N LYS A 176 7.32 21.23 2.61
CA LYS A 176 7.41 22.69 2.58
C LYS A 176 6.80 23.31 3.85
N GLY A 177 5.74 22.70 4.38
CA GLY A 177 5.09 23.15 5.60
C GLY A 177 3.73 22.52 5.83
N LYS A 178 3.16 22.83 7.01
CA LYS A 178 1.83 22.42 7.46
C LYS A 178 1.11 23.65 8.00
N VAL A 179 -0.14 23.85 7.59
CA VAL A 179 -0.94 25.02 7.96
C VAL A 179 -2.29 24.57 8.49
N GLU A 180 -2.75 25.18 9.59
CA GLU A 180 -4.12 25.02 10.09
C GLU A 180 -5.05 25.82 9.18
N LEU A 181 -6.03 25.16 8.56
CA LEU A 181 -7.04 25.82 7.73
C LEU A 181 -8.28 26.18 8.54
N GLU A 182 -8.71 25.27 9.40
CA GLU A 182 -9.93 25.40 10.18
C GLU A 182 -9.81 24.60 11.48
N LYS A 183 -10.44 25.11 12.54
CA LYS A 183 -10.57 24.44 13.83
C LYS A 183 -11.98 24.62 14.36
N SER A 184 -12.67 23.51 14.59
CA SER A 184 -14.02 23.47 15.17
C SER A 184 -13.98 22.73 16.49
N CYS A 185 -14.36 23.38 17.59
CA CYS A 185 -14.39 22.82 18.93
C CYS A 185 -15.83 22.73 19.42
N HIS A 186 -16.18 21.62 20.07
CA HIS A 186 -17.50 21.38 20.65
C HIS A 186 -17.49 21.56 22.16
#